data_AF-A0A3L7NQT0-F1
#
_entry.id   AF-A0A3L7NQT0-F1
#
_cell.length_a   1.000
_cell.length_b   1.000
_cell.length_c   1.000
_cell.angle_alpha   90.00
_cell.angle_beta   90.00
_cell.angle_gamma   90.00
#
_symmetry.space_group_name_H-M   'P 1'
#
loop_
_entity.id
_entity.type
_entity.pdbx_description
1 polymer ?
#
loop_
_entity_poly.entity_id
_entity_poly.type
_entity_poly.pdbx_seq_one_letter_code
_entity_poly.pdbx_strand_id
1 'polypeptide(L)'
;MIAAPFKRSKIFVNRGIQGSMALRFGMYWVVYHICLWHGAFMYFVLRSRLSQLTGGEDSMMSIGELYGKFMVEYLPITVTALLLLPVVIYEMVRQTHRIAGPLVRFSNAMQEMQDGKVIQPVKLREGDMLTDFESLFNEFVEFHQAKVKTAGEKNAAPTAAEFERQPVASNAD
;
A
#
# COMPACT_ATOMS: atom_id res chain seq x y z
N MET A 1 0.90 36.71 -22.21
CA MET A 1 0.54 35.78 -21.12
C MET A 1 1.23 34.46 -21.38
N ILE A 2 2.24 34.12 -20.59
CA ILE A 2 3.00 32.86 -20.74
C ILE A 2 2.32 31.83 -19.84
N ALA A 3 1.69 30.83 -20.45
CA ALA A 3 1.06 29.73 -19.73
C ALA A 3 2.16 28.94 -18.97
N ALA A 4 2.00 28.83 -17.65
CA ALA A 4 2.89 28.03 -16.82
C ALA A 4 2.86 26.56 -17.28
N PRO A 5 4.02 25.86 -17.33
CA PRO A 5 4.04 24.46 -17.73
C PRO A 5 3.35 23.62 -16.65
N PHE A 6 2.27 22.93 -17.01
CA PHE A 6 1.59 21.99 -16.14
C PHE A 6 2.57 20.87 -15.74
N LYS A 7 3.04 20.90 -14.48
CA LYS A 7 3.80 19.81 -13.87
C LYS A 7 2.86 18.62 -13.72
N ARG A 8 2.92 17.72 -14.71
CA ARG A 8 2.07 16.53 -14.80
C ARG A 8 2.42 15.57 -13.66
N SER A 9 1.70 15.66 -12.53
CA SER A 9 1.84 14.66 -11.48
C SER A 9 1.31 13.33 -12.02
N LYS A 10 2.21 12.37 -12.22
CA LYS A 10 1.83 11.01 -12.60
C LYS A 10 1.11 10.40 -11.40
N ILE A 11 -0.21 10.48 -11.35
CA ILE A 11 -1.05 9.78 -10.35
C ILE A 11 -1.04 8.25 -10.56
N PHE A 12 -0.42 7.77 -11.64
CA PHE A 12 -0.04 6.37 -11.83
C PHE A 12 1.42 6.14 -11.41
N VAL A 13 1.74 6.22 -10.12
CA VAL A 13 3.12 5.98 -9.63
C VAL A 13 3.47 4.48 -9.58
N ASN A 14 2.53 3.53 -9.52
CA ASN A 14 2.93 2.12 -9.34
C ASN A 14 2.06 1.04 -10.00
N ARG A 15 1.78 1.17 -11.32
CA ARG A 15 1.26 0.04 -12.12
C ARG A 15 2.17 -1.20 -12.06
N GLY A 16 3.48 -1.00 -11.88
CA GLY A 16 4.46 -2.09 -11.76
C GLY A 16 4.30 -2.88 -10.47
N ILE A 17 4.27 -2.22 -9.31
CA ILE A 17 4.11 -2.92 -8.01
C ILE A 17 2.69 -3.48 -7.85
N GLN A 18 1.66 -2.72 -8.22
CA GLN A 18 0.27 -3.17 -8.08
C GLN A 18 -0.10 -4.30 -9.05
N GLY A 19 0.38 -4.23 -10.30
CA GLY A 19 0.22 -5.31 -11.27
C GLY A 19 0.99 -6.56 -10.86
N SER A 20 2.19 -6.40 -10.30
CA SER A 20 2.98 -7.50 -9.75
C SER A 20 2.27 -8.17 -8.56
N MET A 21 1.70 -7.40 -7.63
CA MET A 21 0.94 -7.94 -6.50
C MET A 21 -0.35 -8.65 -6.96
N ALA A 22 -1.13 -8.04 -7.85
CA ALA A 22 -2.34 -8.66 -8.39
C ALA A 22 -2.04 -9.94 -9.18
N LEU A 23 -0.96 -9.95 -9.98
CA LEU A 23 -0.53 -11.13 -10.73
C LEU A 23 -0.06 -12.24 -9.78
N ARG A 24 0.75 -11.92 -8.76
CA ARG A 24 1.18 -12.90 -7.75
C ARG A 24 -0.02 -13.47 -7.00
N PHE A 25 -0.97 -12.62 -6.61
CA PHE A 25 -2.20 -13.06 -5.95
C PHE A 25 -3.02 -13.98 -6.86
N GLY A 26 -3.23 -13.61 -8.13
CA GLY A 26 -3.90 -14.45 -9.11
C GLY A 26 -3.19 -15.79 -9.34
N MET A 27 -1.86 -15.79 -9.39
CA MET A 27 -1.06 -17.01 -9.50
C MET A 27 -1.23 -17.90 -8.27
N TYR A 28 -1.13 -17.36 -7.05
CA TYR A 28 -1.36 -18.11 -5.83
C TYR A 28 -2.80 -18.64 -5.75
N TRP A 29 -3.77 -17.86 -6.21
CA TRP A 29 -5.17 -18.28 -6.30
C TRP A 29 -5.33 -19.49 -7.22
N VAL A 30 -4.73 -19.47 -8.40
CA VAL A 30 -4.77 -20.58 -9.37
C VAL A 30 -4.09 -21.82 -8.78
N VAL A 31 -2.90 -21.68 -8.21
CA VAL A 31 -2.19 -22.80 -7.57
C VAL A 31 -3.01 -23.39 -6.43
N TYR A 32 -3.59 -22.55 -5.57
CA TYR A 32 -4.49 -22.98 -4.50
C TYR A 32 -5.68 -23.78 -5.04
N HIS A 33 -6.35 -23.30 -6.10
CA HIS A 33 -7.48 -24.00 -6.69
C HIS A 33 -7.07 -25.31 -7.35
N ILE A 34 -5.90 -25.39 -7.99
CA ILE A 34 -5.37 -26.64 -8.54
C ILE A 34 -5.12 -27.64 -7.41
N CYS A 35 -4.45 -27.24 -6.33
CA CYS A 35 -4.21 -28.11 -5.18
C CYS A 35 -5.51 -28.56 -4.52
N LEU A 36 -6.45 -27.65 -4.30
CA LEU A 36 -7.76 -27.94 -3.72
C LEU A 36 -8.55 -28.91 -4.59
N TRP A 37 -8.55 -28.70 -5.91
CA TRP A 37 -9.23 -29.56 -6.87
C TRP A 37 -8.70 -30.98 -6.87
N HIS A 38 -7.38 -31.15 -6.90
CA HIS A 38 -6.75 -32.48 -6.84
C HIS A 38 -6.95 -33.15 -5.48
N GLY A 39 -6.89 -32.38 -4.39
CA GLY A 39 -7.18 -32.88 -3.05
C GLY A 39 -8.64 -33.33 -2.90
N ALA A 40 -9.59 -32.55 -3.40
CA ALA A 40 -11.00 -32.87 -3.40
C ALA A 40 -11.29 -34.09 -4.28
N PHE A 41 -10.66 -34.19 -5.46
CA PHE A 41 -10.79 -35.38 -6.32
C PHE A 41 -10.22 -36.63 -5.66
N MET A 42 -9.04 -36.55 -5.03
CA MET A 42 -8.45 -37.66 -4.29
C MET A 42 -9.36 -38.11 -3.14
N TYR A 43 -9.90 -37.16 -2.37
CA TYR A 43 -10.86 -37.43 -1.31
C TYR A 43 -12.14 -38.09 -1.86
N PHE A 44 -12.66 -37.60 -2.98
CA PHE A 44 -13.84 -38.15 -3.65
C PHE A 44 -13.63 -39.60 -4.10
N VAL A 45 -12.47 -39.90 -4.69
CA VAL A 45 -12.08 -41.26 -5.09
C VAL A 45 -11.94 -42.15 -3.86
N LEU A 46 -11.23 -41.70 -2.83
CA LEU A 46 -11.03 -42.50 -1.61
C LEU A 46 -12.36 -42.82 -0.93
N ARG A 47 -13.26 -41.84 -0.80
CA ARG A 47 -14.61 -42.03 -0.26
C ARG A 47 -15.40 -43.05 -1.09
N SER A 48 -15.36 -42.93 -2.41
CA SER A 48 -16.08 -43.84 -3.32
C SER A 48 -15.53 -45.26 -3.24
N ARG A 49 -14.21 -45.44 -3.06
CA ARG A 49 -13.61 -46.78 -2.90
C ARG A 49 -13.87 -47.37 -1.52
N LEU A 50 -13.91 -46.54 -0.49
CA LEU A 50 -14.22 -46.99 0.87
C LEU A 50 -15.68 -47.46 0.98
N SER A 51 -16.64 -46.74 0.39
CA SER A 51 -18.06 -47.16 0.40
C SER A 51 -18.27 -48.54 -0.22
N GLN A 52 -17.54 -48.85 -1.29
CA GLN A 52 -17.54 -50.16 -1.95
C GLN A 52 -17.03 -51.28 -1.03
N LEU A 53 -15.97 -51.03 -0.25
CA LEU A 53 -15.42 -52.02 0.70
C LEU A 53 -16.37 -52.29 1.88
N THR A 54 -17.17 -51.30 2.27
CA THR A 54 -18.18 -51.42 3.34
C THR A 54 -19.53 -51.97 2.86
N GLY A 55 -19.62 -52.46 1.62
CA GLY A 55 -20.83 -53.07 1.07
C GLY A 55 -21.86 -52.08 0.53
N GLY A 56 -21.45 -50.86 0.18
CA GLY A 56 -22.33 -49.87 -0.47
C GLY A 56 -22.74 -50.33 -1.88
N GLU A 57 -23.96 -49.98 -2.29
CA GLU A 57 -24.55 -50.32 -3.61
C GLU A 57 -23.89 -49.63 -4.82
N ASP A 58 -22.85 -48.84 -4.61
CA ASP A 58 -22.16 -48.13 -5.67
C ASP A 58 -21.44 -49.13 -6.60
N SER A 59 -21.95 -49.27 -7.82
CA SER A 59 -21.29 -50.01 -8.91
C SER A 59 -19.86 -49.50 -9.16
N MET A 60 -18.94 -50.41 -9.55
CA MET A 60 -17.54 -50.07 -9.87
C MET A 60 -17.47 -49.09 -11.06
N MET A 61 -17.53 -47.79 -10.76
CA MET A 61 -17.33 -46.73 -11.74
C MET A 61 -15.85 -46.63 -12.12
N SER A 62 -15.61 -46.40 -13.42
CA SER A 62 -14.28 -46.08 -13.94
C SER A 62 -13.81 -44.73 -13.42
N ILE A 63 -12.50 -44.47 -13.50
CA ILE A 63 -11.93 -43.18 -13.11
C ILE A 63 -12.51 -42.02 -13.93
N GLY A 64 -12.83 -42.25 -15.21
CA GLY A 64 -13.43 -41.23 -16.08
C GLY A 64 -14.85 -40.86 -15.65
N GLU A 65 -15.66 -41.83 -15.24
CA GLU A 65 -17.03 -41.60 -14.74
C GLU A 65 -17.00 -40.91 -13.37
N LEU A 66 -16.09 -41.33 -12.48
CA LEU A 66 -15.84 -40.66 -11.20
C LEU A 66 -15.43 -39.21 -11.41
N TYR A 67 -14.56 -38.94 -12.39
CA TYR A 67 -14.15 -37.57 -12.73
C TYR A 67 -15.33 -36.76 -13.28
N GLY A 68 -16.14 -37.32 -14.18
CA GLY A 68 -17.35 -36.67 -14.69
C GLY A 68 -18.35 -36.31 -13.60
N LYS A 69 -18.61 -37.24 -12.66
CA LYS A 69 -19.46 -36.99 -11.49
C LYS A 69 -18.89 -35.91 -10.59
N PHE A 70 -17.59 -35.98 -10.28
CA PHE A 70 -16.87 -34.98 -9.52
C PHE A 70 -16.93 -33.59 -10.18
N MET A 71 -16.77 -33.50 -11.52
CA MET A 71 -16.93 -32.24 -12.25
C MET A 71 -18.27 -31.61 -11.97
N VAL A 72 -19.37 -32.33 -12.19
CA VAL A 72 -20.72 -31.78 -12.05
C VAL A 72 -21.01 -31.38 -10.61
N GLU A 73 -20.56 -32.16 -9.63
CA GLU A 73 -20.80 -31.91 -8.21
C GLU A 73 -20.03 -30.68 -7.69
N TYR A 74 -18.80 -30.47 -8.17
CA TYR A 74 -17.94 -29.37 -7.72
C TYR A 74 -17.94 -28.15 -8.66
N LEU A 75 -18.56 -28.25 -9.85
CA LEU A 75 -18.70 -27.14 -10.81
C LEU A 75 -19.28 -25.87 -10.18
N PRO A 76 -20.37 -25.92 -9.37
CA PRO A 76 -20.96 -24.71 -8.80
C PRO A 76 -19.98 -23.96 -7.89
N ILE A 77 -19.17 -24.70 -7.11
CA ILE A 77 -18.18 -24.12 -6.19
C ILE A 77 -17.06 -23.46 -6.99
N THR A 78 -16.53 -24.14 -8.02
CA THR A 78 -15.44 -23.59 -8.85
C THR A 78 -15.90 -22.39 -9.67
N VAL A 79 -17.11 -22.41 -10.23
CA VAL A 79 -17.69 -21.25 -10.93
C VAL A 79 -17.86 -20.07 -9.97
N THR A 80 -18.39 -20.31 -8.76
CA THR A 80 -18.54 -19.28 -7.74
C THR A 80 -17.19 -18.67 -7.36
N ALA A 81 -16.17 -19.50 -7.15
CA ALA A 81 -14.83 -19.03 -6.83
C ALA A 81 -14.23 -18.17 -7.96
N LEU A 82 -14.44 -18.57 -9.22
CA LEU A 82 -13.97 -17.79 -10.39
C LEU A 82 -14.69 -16.44 -10.50
N LEU A 83 -15.99 -16.39 -10.20
CA LEU A 83 -16.77 -15.16 -10.17
C LEU A 83 -16.35 -14.22 -9.02
N LEU A 84 -15.90 -14.78 -7.89
CA LEU A 84 -15.40 -13.99 -6.76
C LEU A 84 -13.99 -13.42 -7.00
N LEU A 85 -13.16 -14.08 -7.81
CA LEU A 85 -11.79 -13.64 -8.09
C LEU A 85 -11.68 -12.15 -8.48
N PRO A 86 -12.44 -11.61 -9.46
CA PRO A 86 -12.35 -10.19 -9.81
C PRO A 86 -12.75 -9.25 -8.66
N VAL A 87 -13.71 -9.66 -7.81
CA VAL A 87 -14.14 -8.87 -6.65
C VAL A 87 -13.00 -8.78 -5.62
N VAL A 88 -12.35 -9.92 -5.34
CA VAL A 88 -11.22 -9.98 -4.41
C VAL A 88 -10.03 -9.17 -4.93
N ILE A 89 -9.71 -9.27 -6.22
CA ILE A 89 -8.65 -8.47 -6.85
C ILE A 89 -8.97 -6.97 -6.77
N TYR A 90 -10.21 -6.58 -7.07
CA TYR A 90 -10.65 -5.19 -6.99
C TYR A 90 -10.48 -4.64 -5.57
N GLU A 91 -10.92 -5.39 -4.57
CA GLU A 91 -10.84 -4.97 -3.17
C GLU A 91 -9.38 -4.86 -2.71
N MET A 92 -8.52 -5.81 -3.07
CA MET A 92 -7.08 -5.76 -2.78
C MET A 92 -6.41 -4.53 -3.39
N VAL A 93 -6.70 -4.23 -4.65
CA VAL A 93 -6.19 -3.05 -5.35
C VAL A 93 -6.69 -1.77 -4.69
N ARG A 94 -7.98 -1.70 -4.35
CA ARG A 94 -8.58 -0.54 -3.68
C ARG A 94 -7.93 -0.27 -2.31
N GLN A 95 -7.72 -1.30 -1.50
CA GLN A 95 -7.04 -1.14 -0.21
C GLN A 95 -5.60 -0.68 -0.37
N THR A 96 -4.88 -1.23 -1.36
CA THR A 96 -3.52 -0.80 -1.68
C THR A 96 -3.46 0.69 -2.07
N HIS A 97 -4.46 1.19 -2.81
CA HIS A 97 -4.55 2.61 -3.16
C HIS A 97 -4.77 3.53 -1.96
N ARG A 98 -5.55 3.09 -0.97
CA ARG A 98 -5.78 3.83 0.29
C ARG A 98 -4.52 3.96 1.16
N ILE A 99 -3.50 3.14 0.90
CA ILE A 99 -2.17 3.25 1.54
C ILE A 99 -1.21 4.07 0.68
N ALA A 100 -1.13 3.73 -0.61
CA ALA A 100 -0.13 4.30 -1.51
C ALA A 100 -0.33 5.81 -1.75
N GLY A 101 -1.59 6.27 -1.80
CA GLY A 101 -1.90 7.70 -1.98
C GLY A 101 -1.31 8.58 -0.87
N PRO A 102 -1.65 8.33 0.40
CA PRO A 102 -1.03 9.01 1.55
C PRO A 102 0.50 8.96 1.54
N LEU A 103 1.09 7.80 1.29
CA LEU A 103 2.55 7.60 1.28
C LEU A 103 3.25 8.54 0.30
N VAL A 104 2.72 8.66 -0.91
CA VAL A 104 3.26 9.59 -1.92
C VAL A 104 3.18 11.05 -1.45
N ARG A 105 2.11 11.42 -0.74
CA ARG A 105 1.97 12.78 -0.19
C ARG A 105 3.01 13.05 0.90
N PHE A 106 3.25 12.10 1.79
CA PHE A 106 4.32 12.22 2.79
C PHE A 106 5.71 12.28 2.16
N SER A 107 5.99 11.46 1.14
CA SER A 107 7.26 11.53 0.41
C SER A 107 7.49 12.89 -0.23
N ASN A 108 6.47 13.47 -0.85
CA ASN A 108 6.56 14.81 -1.45
C ASN A 108 6.79 15.88 -0.37
N ALA A 109 6.08 15.81 0.75
CA ALA A 109 6.29 16.71 1.88
C ALA A 109 7.73 16.61 2.42
N MET A 110 8.29 15.41 2.58
CA MET A 110 9.68 15.24 2.99
C MET A 110 10.68 15.82 1.98
N GLN A 111 10.42 15.70 0.68
CA GLN A 111 11.27 16.34 -0.35
C GLN A 111 11.22 17.86 -0.24
N GLU A 112 10.04 18.44 -0.02
CA GLU A 112 9.91 19.89 0.22
C GLU A 112 10.63 20.35 1.49
N MET A 113 10.67 19.50 2.53
CA MET A 113 11.47 19.75 3.74
C MET A 113 12.96 19.85 3.43
N GLN A 114 13.46 18.90 2.62
CA GLN A 114 14.87 18.84 2.23
C GLN A 114 15.28 20.05 1.38
N ASP A 115 14.35 20.58 0.58
CA ASP A 115 14.53 21.83 -0.18
C ASP A 115 14.51 23.09 0.72
N GLY A 116 14.34 22.94 2.04
CA GLY A 116 14.29 24.06 2.99
C GLY A 116 12.98 24.85 2.96
N LYS A 117 11.93 24.32 2.34
CA LYS A 117 10.63 24.99 2.27
C LYS A 117 9.88 24.83 3.58
N VAL A 118 9.11 25.86 3.96
CA VAL A 118 8.15 25.77 5.06
C VAL A 118 6.97 24.91 4.58
N ILE A 119 6.74 23.80 5.27
CA ILE A 119 5.75 22.80 4.87
C ILE A 119 4.52 22.95 5.74
N GLN A 120 3.35 22.87 5.11
CA GLN A 120 2.09 22.84 5.84
C GLN A 120 1.82 21.41 6.35
N PRO A 121 1.05 21.26 7.44
CA PRO A 121 0.61 19.95 7.92
C PRO A 121 -0.06 19.13 6.81
N VAL A 122 0.33 17.87 6.67
CA VAL A 122 -0.28 16.96 5.71
C VAL A 122 -1.59 16.48 6.32
N LYS A 123 -2.72 16.76 5.65
CA LYS A 123 -4.03 16.26 6.07
C LYS A 123 -4.53 15.14 5.16
N LEU A 124 -4.79 13.93 5.66
CA LEU A 124 -5.28 12.81 4.85
C LEU A 124 -6.78 12.91 4.56
N ARG A 125 -7.24 12.13 3.58
CA ARG A 125 -8.67 12.06 3.23
C ARG A 125 -9.38 11.10 4.18
N GLU A 126 -10.69 11.33 4.34
CA GLU A 126 -11.55 10.45 5.11
C GLU A 126 -11.51 9.02 4.54
N GLY A 127 -11.13 8.05 5.37
CA GLY A 127 -10.94 6.67 4.96
C GLY A 127 -9.54 6.32 4.44
N ASP A 128 -8.53 7.18 4.51
CA ASP A 128 -7.14 6.73 4.33
C ASP A 128 -6.67 5.93 5.56
N MET A 129 -5.74 4.97 5.37
CA MET A 129 -5.34 4.04 6.46
C MET A 129 -4.14 4.51 7.29
N LEU A 130 -3.60 5.70 7.01
CA LEU A 130 -2.37 6.22 7.61
C LEU A 130 -2.60 7.44 8.51
N THR A 131 -3.78 7.56 9.12
CA THR A 131 -4.17 8.68 9.99
C THR A 131 -3.30 8.80 11.24
N ASP A 132 -2.84 7.68 11.79
CA ASP A 132 -1.94 7.70 12.95
C ASP A 132 -0.55 8.24 12.54
N PHE A 133 -0.09 7.81 11.35
CA PHE A 133 1.16 8.32 10.77
C PHE A 133 1.05 9.79 10.38
N GLU A 134 -0.12 10.26 9.92
CA GLU A 134 -0.40 11.67 9.68
C GLU A 134 -0.13 12.52 10.92
N SER A 135 -0.68 12.10 12.07
CA SER A 135 -0.54 12.81 13.33
C SER A 135 0.93 12.89 13.75
N LEU A 136 1.63 11.74 13.75
CA LEU A 136 3.06 11.67 14.06
C LEU A 136 3.92 12.50 13.09
N PHE A 137 3.60 12.48 11.79
CA PHE A 137 4.32 13.24 10.79
C PHE A 137 4.15 14.75 11.00
N ASN A 138 2.93 15.19 11.31
CA ASN A 138 2.66 16.61 11.55
C ASN A 138 3.34 17.10 12.83
N GLU A 139 3.36 16.31 13.90
CA GLU A 139 4.10 16.62 15.13
C GLU A 139 5.61 16.75 14.85
N PHE A 140 6.18 15.84 14.05
CA PHE A 140 7.58 15.91 13.63
C PHE A 140 7.89 17.18 12.82
N VAL A 141 7.01 17.55 11.88
CA VAL A 141 7.16 18.76 11.06
C VAL A 141 7.16 20.01 11.94
N GLU A 142 6.24 20.09 12.89
CA GLU A 142 6.14 21.22 13.83
C GLU A 142 7.40 21.34 14.70
N PHE A 143 7.86 20.22 15.27
CA PHE A 143 9.09 20.16 16.04
C PHE A 143 10.32 20.61 15.23
N HIS A 144 10.45 20.14 13.98
CA HIS A 144 11.55 20.52 13.11
C HIS A 144 11.53 22.02 12.78
N GLN A 145 10.36 22.57 12.43
CA GLN A 145 10.22 23.99 12.13
C GLN A 145 10.48 24.89 13.34
N ALA A 146 10.06 24.49 14.54
CA ALA A 146 10.35 25.21 15.78
C ALA A 146 11.86 25.26 16.08
N LYS A 147 12.58 24.15 15.85
CA LYS A 147 14.04 24.10 15.98
C LYS A 147 14.76 24.98 14.98
N VAL A 148 14.35 24.97 13.71
CA VAL A 148 14.96 25.81 12.66
C VAL A 148 14.77 27.29 12.97
N LYS A 149 13.58 27.72 13.44
CA LYS A 149 13.34 29.11 13.87
C LYS A 149 14.25 29.53 15.02
N THR A 150 14.31 28.72 16.08
CA THR A 150 15.14 29.00 17.26
C THR A 150 16.63 29.08 16.91
N ALA A 151 17.10 28.27 15.96
CA ALA A 151 18.48 28.31 15.47
C ALA A 151 18.77 29.57 14.61
N GLY A 152 17.79 30.01 13.81
CA GLY A 152 17.88 31.25 13.03
C GLY A 152 17.92 32.51 13.90
N GLU A 153 17.11 32.57 14.96
CA GLU A 153 17.05 33.70 15.89
C GLU A 153 18.35 33.85 16.70
N LYS A 154 18.97 32.74 17.12
CA LYS A 154 20.28 32.78 17.80
C LYS A 154 21.42 33.29 16.92
N ASN A 155 21.35 33.08 15.60
CA ASN A 155 22.35 33.56 14.65
C ASN A 155 22.15 35.03 14.25
N ALA A 156 20.96 35.61 14.45
CA ALA A 156 20.67 37.02 14.17
C ALA A 156 21.01 37.97 15.32
N ALA A 157 21.26 37.45 16.52
CA ALA A 157 21.41 38.26 17.74
C ALA A 157 22.81 38.83 18.09
N PRO A 158 23.97 38.50 17.47
CA PRO A 158 25.25 39.00 17.98
C PRO A 158 25.77 40.30 17.34
N THR A 159 25.07 40.96 16.41
CA THR A 159 25.68 42.09 15.64
C THR A 159 25.27 43.50 16.07
N ALA A 160 24.18 43.68 16.83
CA ALA A 160 23.71 45.03 17.17
C ALA A 160 24.31 45.61 18.48
N ALA A 161 24.82 44.76 19.38
CA ALA A 161 25.26 45.20 20.72
C ALA A 161 26.76 45.54 20.81
N GLU A 162 27.55 45.28 19.77
CA GLU A 162 29.02 45.41 19.81
C GLU A 162 29.55 46.66 19.09
N PHE A 163 28.69 47.42 18.40
CA PHE A 163 29.10 48.64 17.67
C PHE A 163 29.04 49.94 18.49
N GLU A 164 28.46 49.93 19.70
CA GLU A 164 28.28 51.14 20.53
C GLU A 164 29.38 51.38 21.59
N ARG A 165 30.48 50.61 21.61
CA ARG A 165 31.56 50.79 22.60
C ARG A 165 32.96 50.99 22.02
N GLN A 166 33.12 51.84 21.03
CA GLN A 166 34.44 52.45 20.78
C GLN A 166 34.40 53.95 21.10
N PRO A 167 35.07 54.40 22.18
CA PRO A 167 35.28 55.82 22.40
C PRO A 167 36.26 56.33 21.34
N VAL A 168 35.87 57.38 20.62
CA VAL A 168 36.72 58.11 19.69
C VAL A 168 37.90 58.67 20.48
N ALA A 169 39.08 58.08 20.30
CA ALA A 169 40.32 58.65 20.79
C ALA A 169 40.57 59.98 20.08
N SER A 170 40.44 61.05 20.85
CA SER A 170 40.78 62.42 20.49
C SER A 170 42.29 62.55 20.38
N ASN A 171 42.81 62.63 19.14
CA ASN A 171 44.18 63.09 18.90
C ASN A 171 44.19 64.62 18.92
N ALA A 172 44.72 65.18 20.00
CA ALA A 172 45.29 66.51 20.05
C ALA A 172 46.79 66.34 20.32
N ASP A 173 47.59 66.77 19.33
CA ASP A 173 48.94 67.34 19.38
C ASP A 173 49.78 66.95 18.15
#